data_AF-A0AAU4JW88-F1
#
_entry.id   AF-A0AAU4JW88-F1
#
_cell.length_a   1.000
_cell.length_b   1.000
_cell.length_c   1.000
_cell.angle_alpha   90.00
_cell.angle_beta   90.00
_cell.angle_gamma   90.00
#
_symmetry.space_group_name_H-M   'P 1'
#
loop_
_entity.id
_entity.type
_entity.pdbx_description
1 polymer ?
#
loop_
_entity_poly.entity_id
_entity_poly.type
_entity_poly.pdbx_seq_one_letter_code
_entity_poly.pdbx_strand_id
1 'polypeptide(L)'
;MIFEPTGGGTTSLGAAPTLSTRAGFRLRGNSSATFEKTPFRVEFWDNENDDADHPVLGMPADSDWVLRGPFPDKALIREALVYDLGREMGLPAPRYAFAEFYLNTDAAPVGANDYMGVYMFMETIKNSKDRLDLKQLDSDDVTLPKIQGGYIWKFEWMAAEGPTLPCTGPAATCWNYLEVADPSPLQPQQRDWLRGHLQEFNDVLHSSTFADPTTGYRKYIDVDSFINLLIVNELSREMDAYVRSSHFYKDRDSKIFAGPLWDFDLSFGVGGFFANDQVSGWQHQQTRQPSANDWFAQLLRDPAFVNQARSRWQTLRRGLLSDAALQTRVNALAAPLTNAAQRNFQRWPNLTAPTVSFFRTPTSPTWQGQVQVMRDWMLRRAAWLDSTAGWGGSVTTPPPTTPPPTTPPPTTPPPSAGCTATYAVTSQWTGGFQGEVRVTAGTSAISNWTVTWAFAGGQSVAQAWNATVTSQGSTVTARNVAYNGALGAGASTAFGFLGSSTGTPSTPTLTCTAS
;
A
#
# COMPACT_ATOMS: atom_id res chain seq x y z
N MET A 1 -14.76 20.57 27.20
CA MET A 1 -15.14 19.55 28.21
C MET A 1 -15.45 18.25 27.51
N ILE A 2 -15.09 17.12 28.12
CA ILE A 2 -15.36 15.76 27.63
C ILE A 2 -16.10 15.00 28.73
N PHE A 3 -17.13 14.25 28.33
CA PHE A 3 -17.97 13.48 29.23
C PHE A 3 -17.97 12.03 28.74
N GLU A 4 -17.50 11.12 29.57
CA GLU A 4 -17.50 9.69 29.29
C GLU A 4 -18.62 8.96 30.04
N PRO A 5 -19.08 7.79 29.55
CA PRO A 5 -20.10 7.01 30.23
C PRO A 5 -19.67 6.57 31.65
N THR A 6 -20.56 6.73 32.64
CA THR A 6 -20.35 6.22 34.00
C THR A 6 -21.25 5.02 34.28
N GLY A 7 -20.71 3.92 34.85
CA GLY A 7 -21.44 2.88 35.61
C GLY A 7 -22.66 2.17 34.97
N GLY A 8 -23.05 2.52 33.75
CA GLY A 8 -24.28 2.07 33.07
C GLY A 8 -24.31 2.36 31.56
N GLY A 9 -23.18 2.76 30.97
CA GLY A 9 -23.01 2.90 29.52
C GLY A 9 -23.61 4.16 28.88
N THR A 10 -24.16 5.10 29.67
CA THR A 10 -24.70 6.36 29.17
C THR A 10 -23.89 7.56 29.65
N THR A 11 -23.65 8.52 28.73
CA THR A 11 -23.04 9.82 29.03
C THR A 11 -24.13 10.82 29.42
N SER A 12 -23.83 11.72 30.38
CA SER A 12 -24.73 12.81 30.77
C SER A 12 -23.96 14.12 30.90
N LEU A 13 -24.46 15.20 30.29
CA LEU A 13 -23.94 16.55 30.49
C LEU A 13 -24.26 17.11 31.90
N GLY A 14 -25.11 16.43 32.67
CA GLY A 14 -25.36 16.75 34.07
C GLY A 14 -24.36 16.12 35.04
N ALA A 15 -23.51 15.20 34.57
CA ALA A 15 -22.41 14.64 35.36
C ALA A 15 -21.19 15.58 35.34
N ALA A 16 -20.23 15.37 36.23
CA ALA A 16 -18.94 16.04 36.12
C ALA A 16 -18.20 15.56 34.84
N PRO A 17 -17.53 16.46 34.09
CA PRO A 17 -16.75 16.04 32.94
C PRO A 17 -15.57 15.16 33.38
N THR A 18 -15.21 14.17 32.57
CA THR A 18 -14.00 13.37 32.78
C THR A 18 -12.74 14.15 32.42
N LEU A 19 -12.84 15.10 31.49
CA LEU A 19 -11.79 16.05 31.19
C LEU A 19 -12.37 17.47 30.98
N SER A 20 -11.79 18.44 31.69
CA SER A 20 -11.98 19.86 31.41
C SER A 20 -10.61 20.49 31.18
N THR A 21 -10.34 20.88 29.94
CA THR A 21 -9.09 21.51 29.52
C THR A 21 -9.39 22.69 28.61
N ARG A 22 -8.46 23.66 28.53
CA ARG A 22 -8.53 24.73 27.54
C ARG A 22 -8.17 24.14 26.18
N ALA A 23 -8.72 24.70 25.11
CA ALA A 23 -8.42 24.22 23.78
C ALA A 23 -8.50 25.33 22.75
N GLY A 24 -7.56 25.32 21.80
CA GLY A 24 -7.71 25.98 20.51
C GLY A 24 -8.46 25.07 19.54
N PHE A 25 -9.26 25.65 18.64
CA PHE A 25 -9.83 24.89 17.52
C PHE A 25 -9.87 25.74 16.25
N ARG A 26 -9.78 25.06 15.11
CA ARG A 26 -9.88 25.69 13.78
C ARG A 26 -10.58 24.76 12.81
N LEU A 27 -11.15 25.34 11.75
CA LEU A 27 -11.73 24.57 10.65
C LEU A 27 -10.67 23.65 10.04
N ARG A 28 -11.12 22.48 9.60
CA ARG A 28 -10.28 21.46 8.98
C ARG A 28 -10.78 21.10 7.59
N GLY A 29 -9.85 20.65 6.75
CA GLY A 29 -10.16 20.03 5.47
C GLY A 29 -10.26 21.07 4.37
N ASN A 30 -10.28 20.59 3.12
CA ASN A 30 -10.34 21.47 1.96
C ASN A 30 -11.80 21.69 1.55
N SER A 31 -12.42 20.70 0.91
CA SER A 31 -13.84 20.74 0.56
C SER A 31 -14.74 20.72 1.80
N SER A 32 -14.38 19.91 2.80
CA SER A 32 -15.20 19.70 4.00
C SER A 32 -15.26 20.91 4.93
N ALA A 33 -14.32 21.86 4.82
CA ALA A 33 -14.41 23.12 5.56
C ALA A 33 -15.62 23.98 5.14
N THR A 34 -16.21 23.72 3.97
CA THR A 34 -17.42 24.41 3.49
C THR A 34 -18.72 23.73 3.90
N PHE A 35 -18.67 22.59 4.60
CA PHE A 35 -19.86 21.87 5.01
C PHE A 35 -20.56 22.54 6.18
N GLU A 36 -21.90 22.51 6.17
CA GLU A 36 -22.73 22.99 7.28
C GLU A 36 -22.41 22.26 8.59
N LYS A 37 -22.13 20.94 8.49
CA LYS A 37 -21.56 20.15 9.57
C LYS A 37 -20.04 20.12 9.42
N THR A 38 -19.38 21.14 9.97
CA THR A 38 -17.96 21.39 9.72
C THR A 38 -17.05 20.55 10.61
N PRO A 39 -15.94 19.97 10.08
CA PRO A 39 -14.93 19.30 10.90
C PRO A 39 -13.91 20.30 11.48
N PHE A 40 -13.32 19.93 12.62
CA PHE A 40 -12.36 20.78 13.34
C PHE A 40 -11.04 20.05 13.64
N ARG A 41 -9.94 20.81 13.65
CA ARG A 41 -8.74 20.51 14.44
C ARG A 41 -8.97 21.04 15.84
N VAL A 42 -8.57 20.28 16.85
CA VAL A 42 -8.61 20.69 18.26
C VAL A 42 -7.23 20.48 18.86
N GLU A 43 -6.72 21.46 19.58
CA GLU A 43 -5.44 21.42 20.26
C GLU A 43 -5.69 21.75 21.73
N PHE A 44 -5.29 20.89 22.66
CA PHE A 44 -5.44 21.12 24.09
C PHE A 44 -4.30 21.98 24.63
N TRP A 45 -4.65 22.94 25.48
CA TRP A 45 -3.72 23.92 26.04
C TRP A 45 -3.79 23.95 27.57
N ASP A 46 -2.68 24.26 28.20
CA ASP A 46 -2.61 24.60 29.62
C ASP A 46 -3.03 26.07 29.88
N ASN A 47 -2.72 26.62 31.05
CA ASN A 47 -3.09 28.00 31.40
C ASN A 47 -2.13 29.04 30.80
N GLU A 48 -0.96 28.59 30.34
CA GLU A 48 0.10 29.36 29.72
C GLU A 48 -0.06 29.43 28.19
N ASN A 49 -0.99 28.64 27.63
CA ASN A 49 -1.22 28.41 26.19
C ASN A 49 -0.17 27.51 25.53
N ASP A 50 0.52 26.68 26.32
CA ASP A 50 1.37 25.61 25.82
C ASP A 50 0.55 24.32 25.64
N ASP A 51 1.06 23.40 24.81
CA ASP A 51 0.45 22.10 24.55
C ASP A 51 0.22 21.29 25.83
N ALA A 52 -1.01 20.81 26.01
CA ALA A 52 -1.41 19.98 27.15
C ALA A 52 -1.81 18.57 26.70
N ASP A 53 -0.88 17.63 26.84
CA ASP A 53 -1.12 16.23 26.52
C ASP A 53 -2.09 15.58 27.52
N HIS A 54 -3.25 15.13 27.02
CA HIS A 54 -4.24 14.42 27.84
C HIS A 54 -4.72 13.14 27.16
N PRO A 55 -4.82 12.02 27.90
CA PRO A 55 -5.50 10.84 27.38
C PRO A 55 -7.00 11.13 27.27
N VAL A 56 -7.61 10.70 26.16
CA VAL A 56 -9.00 11.02 25.86
C VAL A 56 -9.70 9.81 25.25
N LEU A 57 -10.87 9.45 25.80
CA LEU A 57 -11.74 8.40 25.25
C LEU A 57 -11.00 7.06 25.05
N GLY A 58 -10.10 6.71 25.98
CA GLY A 58 -9.28 5.51 25.93
C GLY A 58 -8.07 5.57 24.99
N MET A 59 -7.81 6.72 24.34
CA MET A 59 -6.63 6.94 23.52
C MET A 59 -5.48 7.54 24.36
N PRO A 60 -4.20 7.22 24.03
CA PRO A 60 -3.03 7.79 24.69
C PRO A 60 -2.98 9.31 24.63
N ALA A 61 -2.23 9.90 25.56
CA ALA A 61 -2.13 11.34 25.70
C ALA A 61 -1.56 12.01 24.43
N ASP A 62 -2.17 13.11 24.04
CA ASP A 62 -1.76 13.99 22.94
C ASP A 62 -2.45 15.36 23.14
N SER A 63 -1.87 16.41 22.58
CA SER A 63 -2.47 17.74 22.50
C SER A 63 -3.34 17.88 21.25
N ASP A 64 -3.00 17.20 20.14
CA ASP A 64 -3.65 17.40 18.84
C ASP A 64 -4.66 16.31 18.48
N TRP A 65 -5.88 16.76 18.23
CA TRP A 65 -7.02 15.91 17.92
C TRP A 65 -7.81 16.42 16.72
N VAL A 66 -8.70 15.57 16.23
CA VAL A 66 -9.63 15.88 15.15
C VAL A 66 -11.04 15.58 15.57
N LEU A 67 -11.93 16.54 15.36
CA LEU A 67 -13.36 16.34 15.36
C LEU A 67 -13.80 16.19 13.90
N ARG A 68 -13.91 14.95 13.42
CA ARG A 68 -14.36 14.65 12.08
C ARG A 68 -15.89 14.51 12.08
N GLY A 69 -16.58 15.39 11.37
CA GLY A 69 -18.02 15.34 11.19
C GLY A 69 -18.36 14.63 9.88
N PRO A 70 -18.65 13.31 9.86
CA PRO A 70 -19.08 12.63 8.64
C PRO A 70 -20.39 13.29 8.16
N PHE A 71 -20.31 14.05 7.06
CA PHE A 71 -21.45 14.79 6.51
C PHE A 71 -22.00 14.12 5.25
N PRO A 72 -21.17 13.80 4.23
CA PRO A 72 -21.61 12.95 3.12
C PRO A 72 -21.78 11.48 3.53
N ASP A 73 -21.00 11.00 4.52
CA ASP A 73 -21.19 9.68 5.10
C ASP A 73 -22.40 9.65 6.05
N LYS A 74 -23.55 9.27 5.49
CA LYS A 74 -24.80 9.13 6.26
C LYS A 74 -24.89 7.83 7.05
N ALA A 75 -23.97 6.87 6.86
CA ALA A 75 -23.89 5.72 7.76
C ALA A 75 -23.15 6.10 9.05
N LEU A 76 -22.36 7.18 9.04
CA LEU A 76 -21.55 7.72 10.13
C LEU A 76 -20.37 6.82 10.56
N ILE A 77 -20.13 5.72 9.85
CA ILE A 77 -19.21 4.65 10.28
C ILE A 77 -18.25 4.18 9.18
N ARG A 78 -18.25 4.80 7.98
CA ARG A 78 -17.44 4.32 6.84
C ARG A 78 -15.94 4.39 7.13
N GLU A 79 -15.48 5.55 7.58
CA GLU A 79 -14.06 5.75 7.90
C GLU A 79 -13.63 4.87 9.09
N ALA A 80 -14.46 4.82 10.13
CA ALA A 80 -14.27 3.94 11.28
C ALA A 80 -14.09 2.47 10.90
N LEU A 81 -14.96 1.97 10.00
CA LEU A 81 -14.86 0.61 9.47
C LEU A 81 -13.52 0.37 8.77
N VAL A 82 -13.09 1.30 7.92
CA VAL A 82 -11.83 1.14 7.18
C VAL A 82 -10.62 1.20 8.11
N TYR A 83 -10.61 2.09 9.11
CA TYR A 83 -9.51 2.14 10.08
C TYR A 83 -9.42 0.86 10.90
N ASP A 84 -10.55 0.30 11.35
CA ASP A 84 -10.56 -0.98 12.07
C ASP A 84 -10.00 -2.12 11.21
N LEU A 85 -10.47 -2.24 9.97
CA LEU A 85 -9.98 -3.26 9.03
C LEU A 85 -8.49 -3.08 8.73
N GLY A 86 -8.06 -1.85 8.50
CA GLY A 86 -6.65 -1.50 8.24
C GLY A 86 -5.73 -1.91 9.37
N ARG A 87 -6.05 -1.53 10.61
CA ARG A 87 -5.23 -1.89 11.79
C ARG A 87 -5.12 -3.40 11.96
N GLU A 88 -6.21 -4.14 11.81
CA GLU A 88 -6.19 -5.61 11.90
C GLU A 88 -5.48 -6.28 10.72
N MET A 89 -5.37 -5.59 9.58
CA MET A 89 -4.55 -6.03 8.45
C MET A 89 -3.06 -5.70 8.61
N GLY A 90 -2.70 -4.84 9.58
CA GLY A 90 -1.32 -4.39 9.85
C GLY A 90 -0.95 -3.03 9.27
N LEU A 91 -1.94 -2.22 8.87
CA LEU A 91 -1.70 -0.82 8.47
C LEU A 91 -1.86 0.11 9.68
N PRO A 92 -0.95 1.08 9.88
CA PRO A 92 -1.20 2.15 10.83
C PRO A 92 -2.47 2.92 10.43
N ALA A 93 -3.31 3.23 11.40
CA ALA A 93 -4.46 4.12 11.22
C ALA A 93 -4.77 4.82 12.55
N PRO A 94 -5.27 6.06 12.52
CA PRO A 94 -5.70 6.77 13.72
C PRO A 94 -6.67 5.93 14.57
N ARG A 95 -6.52 5.97 15.90
CA ARG A 95 -7.59 5.58 16.81
C ARG A 95 -8.67 6.67 16.82
N TYR A 96 -9.87 6.27 17.18
CA TYR A 96 -11.02 7.15 17.24
C TYR A 96 -12.01 6.68 18.31
N ALA A 97 -12.88 7.60 18.70
CA ALA A 97 -14.10 7.32 19.43
C ALA A 97 -15.24 8.15 18.83
N PHE A 98 -16.45 7.59 18.81
CA PHE A 98 -17.62 8.36 18.43
C PHE A 98 -18.08 9.25 19.59
N ALA A 99 -18.43 10.50 19.29
CA ALA A 99 -18.91 11.46 20.27
C ALA A 99 -20.08 12.28 19.71
N GLU A 100 -21.01 12.65 20.57
CA GLU A 100 -21.96 13.72 20.30
C GLU A 100 -21.29 15.06 20.62
N PHE A 101 -21.24 15.94 19.63
CA PHE A 101 -20.53 17.22 19.75
C PHE A 101 -21.49 18.38 19.99
N TYR A 102 -21.13 19.26 20.92
CA TYR A 102 -21.81 20.52 21.20
C TYR A 102 -20.81 21.66 21.04
N LEU A 103 -21.15 22.65 20.23
CA LEU A 103 -20.35 23.85 20.02
C LEU A 103 -21.16 25.06 20.49
N ASN A 104 -20.82 25.54 21.68
CA ASN A 104 -21.37 26.77 22.24
C ASN A 104 -20.32 27.89 22.08
N THR A 105 -20.71 28.95 21.37
CA THR A 105 -19.87 30.13 21.11
C THR A 105 -20.43 31.41 21.74
N ASP A 106 -21.52 31.30 22.49
CA ASP A 106 -22.11 32.41 23.23
C ASP A 106 -21.82 32.29 24.73
N ALA A 107 -22.33 33.23 25.53
CA ALA A 107 -22.14 33.26 26.97
C ALA A 107 -23.25 32.53 27.76
N ALA A 108 -24.15 31.82 27.06
CA ALA A 108 -25.23 31.06 27.68
C ALA A 108 -24.77 29.64 28.06
N PRO A 109 -25.49 28.94 28.95
CA PRO A 109 -25.23 27.52 29.21
C PRO A 109 -25.43 26.67 27.94
N VAL A 110 -24.62 25.61 27.80
CA VAL A 110 -24.75 24.63 26.70
C VAL A 110 -26.18 24.07 26.66
N GLY A 111 -26.82 24.15 25.49
CA GLY A 111 -28.19 23.73 25.27
C GLY A 111 -28.38 22.96 23.96
N ALA A 112 -29.65 22.67 23.64
CA ALA A 112 -30.01 21.89 22.45
C ALA A 112 -29.59 22.55 21.12
N ASN A 113 -29.49 23.89 21.09
CA ASN A 113 -29.10 24.63 19.89
C ASN A 113 -27.61 24.49 19.54
N ASP A 114 -26.78 24.14 20.53
CA ASP A 114 -25.34 23.95 20.35
C ASP A 114 -25.01 22.57 19.76
N TYR A 115 -25.99 21.66 19.69
CA TYR A 115 -25.76 20.30 19.21
C TYR A 115 -25.37 20.29 17.72
N MET A 116 -24.20 19.73 17.44
CA MET A 116 -23.61 19.64 16.11
C MET A 116 -23.72 18.25 15.48
N GLY A 117 -24.22 17.24 16.20
CA GLY A 117 -24.37 15.88 15.67
C GLY A 117 -23.33 14.89 16.17
N VAL A 118 -23.26 13.74 15.49
CA VAL A 118 -22.27 12.68 15.74
C VAL A 118 -20.96 13.01 15.03
N TYR A 119 -19.85 12.99 15.75
CA TYR A 119 -18.49 13.17 15.25
C TYR A 119 -17.64 11.95 15.59
N MET A 120 -16.59 11.72 14.81
CA MET A 120 -15.45 10.90 15.22
C MET A 120 -14.42 11.84 15.86
N PHE A 121 -14.18 11.69 17.16
CA PHE A 121 -13.03 12.27 17.83
C PHE A 121 -11.84 11.33 17.62
N MET A 122 -10.82 11.78 16.91
CA MET A 122 -9.77 10.89 16.41
C MET A 122 -8.39 11.52 16.49
N GLU A 123 -7.39 10.63 16.49
CA GLU A 123 -5.99 10.99 16.47
C GLU A 123 -5.58 11.64 15.15
N THR A 124 -4.44 12.31 15.20
CA THR A 124 -3.76 12.84 14.04
C THR A 124 -2.64 11.88 13.61
N ILE A 125 -2.28 11.89 12.32
CA ILE A 125 -1.06 11.21 11.89
C ILE A 125 0.13 12.02 12.37
N LYS A 126 0.92 11.42 13.25
CA LYS A 126 2.13 12.00 13.85
C LYS A 126 3.20 10.94 14.00
N ASN A 127 4.45 11.38 13.94
CA ASN A 127 5.58 10.60 14.42
C ASN A 127 5.71 10.82 15.94
N SER A 128 5.08 9.95 16.73
CA SER A 128 5.21 9.95 18.18
C SER A 128 5.16 8.53 18.70
N LYS A 129 5.59 8.34 19.95
CA LYS A 129 5.75 7.04 20.61
C LYS A 129 4.49 6.17 20.56
N ASP A 130 3.33 6.79 20.71
CA ASP A 130 2.04 6.08 20.71
C ASP A 130 1.35 6.08 19.34
N ARG A 131 2.06 6.46 18.26
CA ARG A 131 1.54 6.53 16.89
C ARG A 131 2.42 5.70 15.95
N LEU A 132 3.16 6.35 15.05
CA LEU A 132 4.07 5.68 14.13
C LEU A 132 5.41 5.27 14.76
N ASP A 133 5.81 5.93 15.86
CA ASP A 133 7.05 5.65 16.62
C ASP A 133 8.30 5.46 15.75
N LEU A 134 8.48 6.31 14.74
CA LEU A 134 9.69 6.32 13.93
C LEU A 134 10.81 6.99 14.72
N LYS A 135 12.07 6.74 14.36
CA LYS A 135 13.17 7.55 14.89
C LYS A 135 12.98 9.00 14.46
N GLN A 136 12.86 9.89 15.46
CA GLN A 136 12.78 11.33 15.22
C GLN A 136 13.96 11.81 14.40
N LEU A 137 13.66 12.69 13.45
CA LEU A 137 14.64 13.27 12.54
C LEU A 137 14.85 14.74 12.91
N ASP A 138 15.83 14.98 13.77
CA ASP A 138 16.12 16.31 14.29
C ASP A 138 16.75 17.20 13.22
N SER A 139 16.72 18.52 13.45
CA SER A 139 17.23 19.51 12.49
C SER A 139 18.74 19.36 12.15
N ASP A 140 19.53 18.76 13.04
CA ASP A 140 20.96 18.51 12.86
C ASP A 140 21.26 17.10 12.29
N ASP A 141 20.24 16.26 12.10
CA ASP A 141 20.37 14.93 11.50
C ASP A 141 20.45 15.01 9.96
N VAL A 142 21.50 15.68 9.47
CA VAL A 142 21.72 15.99 8.06
C VAL A 142 22.75 15.09 7.37
N THR A 143 23.17 14.01 8.03
CA THR A 143 24.14 13.04 7.50
C THR A 143 23.76 11.60 7.85
N LEU A 144 24.37 10.65 7.13
CA LEU A 144 24.21 9.22 7.41
C LEU A 144 24.77 8.86 8.80
N PRO A 145 24.17 7.88 9.51
CA PRO A 145 22.98 7.12 9.10
C PRO A 145 21.66 7.82 9.46
N LYS A 146 21.69 8.88 10.26
CA LYS A 146 20.49 9.46 10.88
C LYS A 146 19.50 10.04 9.87
N ILE A 147 20.00 10.64 8.79
CA ILE A 147 19.19 11.24 7.71
C ILE A 147 18.30 10.21 6.97
N GLN A 148 18.48 8.90 7.18
CA GLN A 148 17.83 7.86 6.39
C GLN A 148 16.36 7.57 6.75
N GLY A 149 15.82 8.20 7.79
CA GLY A 149 14.49 7.86 8.29
C GLY A 149 13.93 8.86 9.28
N GLY A 150 12.68 8.63 9.68
CA GLY A 150 11.86 9.61 10.39
C GLY A 150 11.02 10.47 9.44
N TYR A 151 10.69 9.94 8.26
CA TYR A 151 9.91 10.66 7.26
C TYR A 151 8.49 10.14 7.16
N ILE A 152 7.55 11.08 7.06
CA ILE A 152 6.16 10.83 6.66
C ILE A 152 5.86 11.75 5.49
N TRP A 153 5.31 11.21 4.41
CA TRP A 153 4.89 11.99 3.26
C TRP A 153 3.60 11.44 2.67
N LYS A 154 3.00 12.21 1.78
CA LYS A 154 1.73 11.85 1.16
C LYS A 154 1.60 12.44 -0.24
N PHE A 155 0.77 11.80 -1.06
CA PHE A 155 0.27 12.42 -2.27
C PHE A 155 -1.04 13.16 -1.99
N GLU A 156 -1.10 14.42 -2.40
CA GLU A 156 -2.24 15.32 -2.24
C GLU A 156 -2.56 16.01 -3.56
N TRP A 157 -3.12 15.27 -4.51
CA TRP A 157 -3.40 15.72 -5.86
C TRP A 157 -4.12 17.09 -5.91
N MET A 158 -3.48 18.11 -6.49
CA MET A 158 -3.97 19.49 -6.56
C MET A 158 -4.32 20.14 -5.21
N ALA A 159 -3.83 19.59 -4.10
CA ALA A 159 -4.08 20.07 -2.75
C ALA A 159 -2.81 20.00 -1.86
N ALA A 160 -1.67 19.58 -2.41
CA ALA A 160 -0.41 19.49 -1.68
C ALA A 160 0.02 20.85 -1.14
N GLU A 161 0.31 20.87 0.15
CA GLU A 161 0.86 22.00 0.88
C GLU A 161 2.38 21.83 1.03
N GLY A 162 3.09 22.93 1.29
CA GLY A 162 4.54 22.87 1.47
C GLY A 162 4.94 22.23 2.80
N PRO A 163 6.10 21.56 2.88
CA PRO A 163 7.11 21.42 1.82
C PRO A 163 6.78 20.32 0.82
N THR A 164 6.78 20.67 -0.47
CA THR A 164 6.61 19.71 -1.58
C THR A 164 7.95 19.16 -2.06
N LEU A 165 7.93 17.92 -2.55
CA LEU A 165 9.10 17.22 -3.05
C LEU A 165 8.94 16.92 -4.55
N PRO A 166 9.44 17.80 -5.44
CA PRO A 166 9.29 17.58 -6.87
C PRO A 166 10.13 16.41 -7.35
N CYS A 167 9.57 15.64 -8.29
CA CYS A 167 10.30 14.61 -9.04
C CYS A 167 11.38 15.23 -9.93
N THR A 168 12.48 14.50 -10.11
CA THR A 168 13.56 14.85 -11.04
C THR A 168 13.65 13.77 -12.13
N GLY A 169 13.01 13.99 -13.27
CA GLY A 169 12.99 13.00 -14.35
C GLY A 169 12.06 13.39 -15.49
N PRO A 170 11.86 12.48 -16.47
CA PRO A 170 10.91 12.70 -17.55
C PRO A 170 9.49 12.90 -17.02
N ALA A 171 8.77 13.88 -17.56
CA ALA A 171 7.39 14.17 -17.16
C ALA A 171 6.45 12.95 -17.25
N ALA A 172 6.74 12.00 -18.16
CA ALA A 172 5.95 10.79 -18.35
C ALA A 172 5.99 9.80 -17.17
N THR A 173 7.05 9.83 -16.35
CA THR A 173 7.25 8.88 -15.23
C THR A 173 7.34 9.59 -13.88
N CYS A 174 7.18 10.92 -13.88
CA CYS A 174 7.34 11.72 -12.68
C CYS A 174 6.05 11.80 -11.88
N TRP A 175 6.20 11.72 -10.57
CA TRP A 175 5.12 12.03 -9.64
C TRP A 175 4.88 13.54 -9.53
N ASN A 176 3.69 13.91 -9.07
CA ASN A 176 3.26 15.27 -8.78
C ASN A 176 2.62 15.32 -7.39
N TYR A 177 2.59 16.50 -6.78
CA TYR A 177 1.85 16.74 -5.53
C TYR A 177 2.29 15.86 -4.34
N LEU A 178 3.59 15.55 -4.24
CA LEU A 178 4.16 14.91 -3.06
C LEU A 178 4.47 15.97 -2.00
N GLU A 179 3.85 15.83 -0.84
CA GLU A 179 4.02 16.68 0.34
C GLU A 179 4.72 15.89 1.44
N VAL A 180 5.73 16.48 2.07
CA VAL A 180 6.38 15.89 3.26
C VAL A 180 5.68 16.45 4.50
N ALA A 181 5.07 15.55 5.26
CA ALA A 181 4.33 15.88 6.48
C ALA A 181 5.24 15.91 7.72
N ASP A 182 6.31 15.10 7.73
CA ASP A 182 7.28 15.03 8.82
C ASP A 182 8.68 14.67 8.26
N PRO A 183 9.78 15.31 8.69
CA PRO A 183 9.86 16.37 9.71
C PRO A 183 9.32 17.73 9.24
N SER A 184 8.93 18.56 10.20
CA SER A 184 8.61 19.97 9.97
C SER A 184 9.30 20.85 11.03
N PRO A 185 10.21 21.79 10.66
CA PRO A 185 10.62 22.12 9.30
C PRO A 185 11.55 21.06 8.67
N LEU A 186 11.39 20.82 7.37
CA LEU A 186 12.25 19.93 6.58
C LEU A 186 13.55 20.63 6.15
N GLN A 187 14.70 20.11 6.56
CA GLN A 187 16.00 20.69 6.21
C GLN A 187 16.38 20.43 4.74
N PRO A 188 17.18 21.30 4.09
CA PRO A 188 17.57 21.12 2.69
C PRO A 188 18.24 19.77 2.40
N GLN A 189 19.14 19.32 3.29
CA GLN A 189 19.83 18.05 3.16
C GLN A 189 18.87 16.87 3.30
N GLN A 190 17.95 16.92 4.26
CA GLN A 190 16.90 15.90 4.48
C GLN A 190 15.98 15.81 3.26
N ARG A 191 15.56 16.96 2.73
CA ARG A 191 14.78 17.06 1.48
C ARG A 191 15.52 16.41 0.31
N ASP A 192 16.78 16.78 0.09
CA ASP A 192 17.55 16.30 -1.04
C ASP A 192 17.84 14.79 -0.92
N TRP A 193 18.07 14.29 0.30
CA TRP A 193 18.22 12.87 0.59
C TRP A 193 16.93 12.08 0.30
N LEU A 194 15.80 12.51 0.87
CA LEU A 194 14.51 11.85 0.65
C LEU A 194 14.13 11.86 -0.84
N ARG A 195 14.31 13.00 -1.53
CA ARG A 195 14.04 13.10 -2.97
C ARG A 195 14.88 12.13 -3.76
N GLY A 196 16.18 12.04 -3.49
CA GLY A 196 17.08 11.10 -4.15
C GLY A 196 16.63 9.65 -3.95
N HIS A 197 16.30 9.27 -2.72
CA HIS A 197 15.86 7.92 -2.41
C HIS A 197 14.53 7.55 -3.10
N LEU A 198 13.55 8.47 -3.11
CA LEU A 198 12.28 8.26 -3.81
C LEU A 198 12.46 8.27 -5.33
N GLN A 199 13.40 9.05 -5.86
CA GLN A 199 13.74 9.03 -7.28
C GLN A 199 14.36 7.69 -7.69
N GLU A 200 15.29 7.15 -6.90
CA GLU A 200 15.87 5.82 -7.16
C GLU A 200 14.80 4.73 -7.19
N PHE A 201 13.87 4.76 -6.24
CA PHE A 201 12.73 3.85 -6.22
C PHE A 201 11.87 4.03 -7.49
N ASN A 202 11.51 5.26 -7.83
CA ASN A 202 10.69 5.57 -8.99
C ASN A 202 11.36 5.13 -10.30
N ASP A 203 12.66 5.36 -10.46
CA ASP A 203 13.43 4.98 -11.64
C ASP A 203 13.51 3.45 -11.78
N VAL A 204 13.74 2.74 -10.67
CA VAL A 204 13.70 1.27 -10.66
C VAL A 204 12.31 0.76 -11.03
N LEU A 205 11.26 1.37 -10.50
CA LEU A 205 9.88 0.99 -10.77
C LEU A 205 9.49 1.14 -12.26
N HIS A 206 10.13 2.07 -12.96
CA HIS A 206 9.94 2.31 -14.39
C HIS A 206 10.97 1.60 -15.30
N SER A 207 11.93 0.88 -14.71
CA SER A 207 12.95 0.13 -15.47
C SER A 207 12.40 -1.18 -16.04
N SER A 208 13.12 -1.77 -17.00
CA SER A 208 12.80 -3.11 -17.52
C SER A 208 12.99 -4.23 -16.50
N THR A 209 13.76 -4.00 -15.44
CA THR A 209 14.08 -4.96 -14.37
C THR A 209 13.35 -4.66 -13.07
N PHE A 210 12.28 -3.84 -13.11
CA PHE A 210 11.55 -3.39 -11.91
C PHE A 210 11.09 -4.54 -11.01
N ALA A 211 10.76 -5.70 -11.59
CA ALA A 211 10.27 -6.88 -10.88
C ALA A 211 11.38 -7.80 -10.35
N ASP A 212 12.67 -7.50 -10.60
CA ASP A 212 13.78 -8.32 -10.11
C ASP A 212 13.70 -8.49 -8.57
N PRO A 213 13.85 -9.71 -8.04
CA PRO A 213 13.65 -9.96 -6.62
C PRO A 213 14.72 -9.32 -5.71
N THR A 214 15.89 -8.97 -6.25
CA THR A 214 17.02 -8.42 -5.50
C THR A 214 17.22 -6.94 -5.76
N THR A 215 17.15 -6.51 -7.02
CA THR A 215 17.46 -5.13 -7.44
C THR A 215 16.22 -4.31 -7.80
N GLY A 216 15.06 -4.96 -7.92
CA GLY A 216 13.80 -4.32 -8.28
C GLY A 216 13.14 -3.57 -7.12
N TYR A 217 11.86 -3.25 -7.27
CA TYR A 217 11.09 -2.45 -6.29
C TYR A 217 11.11 -3.06 -4.88
N ARG A 218 11.27 -4.39 -4.76
CA ARG A 218 11.31 -5.12 -3.48
C ARG A 218 12.45 -4.69 -2.57
N LYS A 219 13.50 -4.07 -3.12
CA LYS A 219 14.59 -3.44 -2.35
C LYS A 219 14.11 -2.21 -1.58
N TYR A 220 13.15 -1.46 -2.12
CA TYR A 220 12.75 -0.14 -1.62
C TYR A 220 11.51 -0.17 -0.75
N ILE A 221 10.55 -1.05 -1.04
CA ILE A 221 9.25 -1.05 -0.36
C ILE A 221 9.02 -2.29 0.49
N ASP A 222 8.29 -2.11 1.58
CA ASP A 222 7.63 -3.19 2.29
C ASP A 222 6.41 -3.64 1.48
N VAL A 223 6.55 -4.76 0.76
CA VAL A 223 5.54 -5.23 -0.19
C VAL A 223 4.20 -5.54 0.49
N ASP A 224 4.22 -6.05 1.72
CA ASP A 224 3.01 -6.42 2.44
C ASP A 224 2.16 -5.20 2.83
N SER A 225 2.79 -4.09 3.26
CA SER A 225 2.08 -2.84 3.53
C SER A 225 1.42 -2.27 2.26
N PHE A 226 2.11 -2.31 1.12
CA PHE A 226 1.54 -1.87 -0.16
C PHE A 226 0.36 -2.77 -0.56
N ILE A 227 0.47 -4.09 -0.41
CA ILE A 227 -0.63 -5.02 -0.68
C ILE A 227 -1.82 -4.79 0.25
N ASN A 228 -1.58 -4.56 1.54
CA ASN A 228 -2.65 -4.27 2.48
C ASN A 228 -3.36 -2.95 2.12
N LEU A 229 -2.61 -1.90 1.74
CA LEU A 229 -3.21 -0.63 1.31
C LEU A 229 -4.01 -0.81 0.01
N LEU A 230 -3.49 -1.56 -0.96
CA LEU A 230 -4.19 -1.93 -2.18
C LEU A 230 -5.53 -2.62 -1.86
N ILE A 231 -5.52 -3.62 -0.98
CA ILE A 231 -6.74 -4.36 -0.61
C ILE A 231 -7.76 -3.43 0.06
N VAL A 232 -7.33 -2.58 1.00
CA VAL A 232 -8.23 -1.63 1.68
C VAL A 232 -8.83 -0.64 0.69
N ASN A 233 -8.02 -0.05 -0.19
CA ASN A 233 -8.48 0.90 -1.21
C ASN A 233 -9.43 0.23 -2.20
N GLU A 234 -9.14 -1.00 -2.64
CA GLU A 234 -10.00 -1.70 -3.60
C GLU A 234 -11.28 -2.24 -2.97
N LEU A 235 -11.28 -2.68 -1.71
CA LEU A 235 -12.48 -3.12 -1.00
C LEU A 235 -13.42 -1.94 -0.70
N SER A 236 -12.86 -0.86 -0.16
CA SER A 236 -13.62 0.36 0.16
C SER A 236 -14.05 1.12 -1.09
N ARG A 237 -13.26 0.98 -2.17
CA ARG A 237 -13.34 1.80 -3.38
C ARG A 237 -13.37 3.28 -3.05
N GLU A 238 -12.44 3.67 -2.19
CA GLU A 238 -12.30 5.06 -1.74
C GLU A 238 -12.06 5.98 -2.94
N MET A 239 -12.87 7.04 -3.05
CA MET A 239 -12.93 7.92 -4.22
C MET A 239 -11.57 8.56 -4.55
N ASP A 240 -10.81 8.88 -3.51
CA ASP A 240 -9.55 9.61 -3.56
C ASP A 240 -8.30 8.70 -3.46
N ALA A 241 -8.49 7.38 -3.41
CA ALA A 241 -7.42 6.40 -3.28
C ALA A 241 -6.27 6.63 -4.29
N TYR A 242 -5.04 6.44 -3.81
CA TYR A 242 -3.77 6.55 -4.54
C TYR A 242 -3.35 7.96 -4.96
N VAL A 243 -4.24 8.96 -4.90
CA VAL A 243 -3.96 10.31 -5.42
C VAL A 243 -4.09 11.42 -4.37
N ARG A 244 -4.94 11.25 -3.34
CA ARG A 244 -5.07 12.17 -2.20
C ARG A 244 -5.05 11.40 -0.90
N SER A 245 -4.71 12.07 0.20
CA SER A 245 -4.62 11.47 1.54
C SER A 245 -3.80 10.16 1.57
N SER A 246 -2.90 9.97 0.60
CA SER A 246 -2.22 8.71 0.34
C SER A 246 -0.84 8.75 0.96
N HIS A 247 -0.77 8.33 2.22
CA HIS A 247 0.42 8.45 3.06
C HIS A 247 1.39 7.28 2.88
N PHE A 248 2.66 7.59 3.12
CA PHE A 248 3.77 6.66 3.19
C PHE A 248 4.75 7.13 4.27
N TYR A 249 5.53 6.21 4.80
CA TYR A 249 6.56 6.54 5.78
C TYR A 249 7.80 5.68 5.60
N LYS A 250 8.91 6.16 6.18
CA LYS A 250 10.17 5.43 6.22
C LYS A 250 10.94 5.75 7.50
N ASP A 251 11.36 4.69 8.18
CA ASP A 251 12.29 4.77 9.31
C ASP A 251 13.74 4.47 8.89
N ARG A 252 14.67 4.66 9.82
CA ARG A 252 16.10 4.37 9.63
C ARG A 252 16.28 2.87 9.39
N ASP A 253 17.15 2.52 8.45
CA ASP A 253 17.43 1.13 8.07
C ASP A 253 16.20 0.30 7.64
N SER A 254 15.05 0.94 7.36
CA SER A 254 13.82 0.29 6.93
C SER A 254 13.56 0.50 5.43
N LYS A 255 12.56 -0.22 4.91
CA LYS A 255 11.96 0.09 3.61
C LYS A 255 10.92 1.20 3.74
N ILE A 256 10.39 1.64 2.61
CA ILE A 256 9.20 2.49 2.50
C ILE A 256 7.97 1.64 2.81
N PHE A 257 7.13 2.11 3.71
CA PHE A 257 5.85 1.50 4.04
C PHE A 257 4.69 2.33 3.50
N ALA A 258 3.62 1.66 3.09
CA ALA A 258 2.36 2.30 2.71
C ALA A 258 1.47 2.52 3.93
N GLY A 259 0.73 3.63 3.93
CA GLY A 259 -0.04 4.12 5.08
C GLY A 259 0.69 5.25 5.83
N PRO A 260 0.15 5.77 6.95
CA PRO A 260 -1.11 5.38 7.58
C PRO A 260 -2.36 5.61 6.74
N LEU A 261 -3.47 4.96 7.11
CA LEU A 261 -4.78 5.26 6.52
C LEU A 261 -5.27 6.64 6.98
N TRP A 262 -5.91 7.35 6.05
CA TRP A 262 -6.52 8.66 6.28
C TRP A 262 -7.65 8.89 5.26
N ASP A 263 -8.76 9.51 5.70
CA ASP A 263 -9.80 10.06 4.80
C ASP A 263 -10.57 9.02 3.98
N PHE A 264 -11.42 8.23 4.66
CA PHE A 264 -12.17 7.10 4.05
C PHE A 264 -13.70 7.27 4.15
N ASP A 265 -14.17 8.50 4.30
CA ASP A 265 -15.60 8.82 4.37
C ASP A 265 -16.31 8.73 3.00
N LEU A 266 -15.58 8.82 1.89
CA LEU A 266 -16.11 8.71 0.51
C LEU A 266 -15.91 7.30 -0.07
N SER A 267 -16.23 6.31 0.76
CA SER A 267 -16.12 4.88 0.45
C SER A 267 -17.48 4.20 0.39
N PHE A 268 -17.51 2.95 -0.05
CA PHE A 268 -18.70 2.08 -0.04
C PHE A 268 -19.94 2.73 -0.67
N GLY A 269 -19.77 3.26 -1.88
CA GLY A 269 -20.87 3.84 -2.65
C GLY A 269 -21.17 5.33 -2.40
N VAL A 270 -20.32 6.04 -1.65
CA VAL A 270 -20.41 7.50 -1.42
C VAL A 270 -19.31 8.22 -2.20
N GLY A 271 -19.61 9.39 -2.75
CA GLY A 271 -18.64 10.21 -3.51
C GLY A 271 -19.21 10.54 -4.88
N GLY A 272 -19.39 9.51 -5.71
CA GLY A 272 -20.05 9.62 -7.02
C GLY A 272 -19.14 10.12 -8.15
N PHE A 273 -17.83 10.05 -7.96
CA PHE A 273 -16.82 10.40 -8.95
C PHE A 273 -15.92 9.19 -9.21
N PHE A 274 -15.25 9.19 -10.36
CA PHE A 274 -14.24 8.15 -10.69
C PHE A 274 -14.80 6.73 -10.59
N ALA A 275 -16.09 6.56 -10.94
CA ALA A 275 -16.84 5.31 -10.83
C ALA A 275 -16.76 4.64 -9.44
N ASN A 276 -16.46 5.39 -8.37
CA ASN A 276 -16.26 4.84 -7.04
C ASN A 276 -17.57 4.31 -6.40
N ASP A 277 -18.71 4.69 -6.99
CA ASP A 277 -20.05 4.21 -6.63
C ASP A 277 -20.41 2.84 -7.22
N GLN A 278 -19.64 2.35 -8.20
CA GLN A 278 -19.85 1.05 -8.82
C GLN A 278 -19.33 -0.07 -7.91
N VAL A 279 -19.87 -1.29 -8.02
CA VAL A 279 -19.32 -2.46 -7.30
C VAL A 279 -18.22 -3.17 -8.08
N SER A 280 -18.16 -2.98 -9.40
CA SER A 280 -17.22 -3.65 -10.31
C SER A 280 -16.22 -2.70 -10.96
N GLY A 281 -15.04 -3.22 -11.32
CA GLY A 281 -13.91 -2.45 -11.83
C GLY A 281 -12.93 -2.05 -10.73
N TRP A 282 -11.72 -1.67 -11.12
CA TRP A 282 -10.66 -1.37 -10.15
C TRP A 282 -10.51 0.14 -9.93
N GLN A 283 -10.26 0.53 -8.67
CA GLN A 283 -10.06 1.92 -8.30
C GLN A 283 -8.71 2.44 -8.82
N HIS A 284 -7.65 1.62 -8.80
CA HIS A 284 -6.34 2.03 -9.33
C HIS A 284 -6.35 2.34 -10.82
N GLN A 285 -7.38 1.92 -11.57
CA GLN A 285 -7.56 2.25 -12.99
C GLN A 285 -8.19 3.63 -13.21
N GLN A 286 -8.70 4.26 -12.15
CA GLN A 286 -9.40 5.54 -12.22
C GLN A 286 -8.44 6.73 -11.99
N THR A 287 -7.20 6.60 -12.47
CA THR A 287 -6.14 7.62 -12.31
C THR A 287 -6.56 8.97 -12.90
N ARG A 288 -6.19 10.05 -12.23
CA ARG A 288 -6.49 11.43 -12.65
C ARG A 288 -5.34 12.04 -13.43
N GLN A 289 -5.63 13.04 -14.27
CA GLN A 289 -4.61 13.81 -14.97
C GLN A 289 -4.63 15.28 -14.51
N PRO A 290 -3.47 15.89 -14.21
CA PRO A 290 -2.13 15.28 -14.16
C PRO A 290 -2.03 14.22 -13.05
N SER A 291 -1.33 13.10 -13.28
CA SER A 291 -1.23 12.04 -12.28
C SER A 291 -0.44 12.47 -11.05
N ALA A 292 -0.92 12.12 -9.85
CA ALA A 292 -0.14 12.29 -8.62
C ALA A 292 1.05 11.30 -8.60
N ASN A 293 0.79 10.04 -8.90
CA ASN A 293 1.80 8.99 -9.09
C ASN A 293 1.14 7.82 -9.81
N ASP A 294 1.93 6.87 -10.28
CA ASP A 294 1.47 5.63 -10.89
C ASP A 294 2.03 4.39 -10.19
N TRP A 295 2.51 4.52 -8.93
CA TRP A 295 3.26 3.46 -8.25
C TRP A 295 2.51 2.13 -8.20
N PHE A 296 1.23 2.17 -7.81
CA PHE A 296 0.38 0.97 -7.78
C PHE A 296 0.11 0.40 -9.18
N ALA A 297 -0.08 1.26 -10.18
CA ALA A 297 -0.26 0.82 -11.55
C ALA A 297 0.99 0.08 -12.07
N GLN A 298 2.19 0.57 -11.72
CA GLN A 298 3.45 -0.10 -12.06
C GLN A 298 3.62 -1.43 -11.31
N LEU A 299 3.36 -1.47 -9.99
CA LEU A 299 3.43 -2.69 -9.18
C LEU A 299 2.50 -3.79 -9.70
N LEU A 300 1.29 -3.42 -10.14
CA LEU A 300 0.31 -4.35 -10.69
C LEU A 300 0.69 -4.93 -12.06
N ARG A 301 1.79 -4.46 -12.68
CA ARG A 301 2.39 -5.10 -13.87
C ARG A 301 3.23 -6.33 -13.51
N ASP A 302 3.67 -6.50 -12.26
CA ASP A 302 4.42 -7.67 -11.81
C ASP A 302 3.44 -8.81 -11.42
N PRO A 303 3.43 -9.95 -12.13
CA PRO A 303 2.57 -11.08 -11.78
C PRO A 303 2.80 -11.61 -10.37
N ALA A 304 4.03 -11.51 -9.83
CA ALA A 304 4.32 -11.96 -8.47
C ALA A 304 3.66 -11.05 -7.42
N PHE A 305 3.62 -9.73 -7.65
CA PHE A 305 2.88 -8.79 -6.81
C PHE A 305 1.37 -9.09 -6.82
N VAL A 306 0.80 -9.27 -8.02
CA VAL A 306 -0.62 -9.60 -8.21
C VAL A 306 -0.98 -10.91 -7.53
N ASN A 307 -0.12 -11.93 -7.63
CA ASN A 307 -0.32 -13.22 -6.98
C ASN A 307 -0.26 -13.13 -5.45
N GLN A 308 0.64 -12.30 -4.90
CA GLN A 308 0.72 -12.07 -3.46
C GLN A 308 -0.52 -11.31 -2.96
N ALA A 309 -0.99 -10.29 -3.69
CA ALA A 309 -2.23 -9.60 -3.39
C ALA A 309 -3.45 -10.54 -3.42
N ARG A 310 -3.52 -11.41 -4.43
CA ARG A 310 -4.56 -12.44 -4.54
C ARG A 310 -4.53 -13.42 -3.36
N SER A 311 -3.35 -13.94 -3.02
CA SER A 311 -3.17 -14.86 -1.89
C SER A 311 -3.57 -14.21 -0.55
N ARG A 312 -3.19 -12.94 -0.36
CA ARG A 312 -3.56 -12.14 0.81
C ARG A 312 -5.08 -11.94 0.86
N TRP A 313 -5.72 -11.53 -0.23
CA TRP A 313 -7.18 -11.40 -0.33
C TRP A 313 -7.90 -12.69 0.05
N GLN A 314 -7.53 -13.81 -0.57
CA GLN A 314 -8.14 -15.12 -0.30
C GLN A 314 -7.96 -15.58 1.15
N THR A 315 -6.83 -15.24 1.77
CA THR A 315 -6.61 -15.50 3.19
C THR A 315 -7.52 -14.65 4.06
N LEU A 316 -7.61 -13.35 3.80
CA LEU A 316 -8.47 -12.44 4.53
C LEU A 316 -9.96 -12.80 4.40
N ARG A 317 -10.41 -13.26 3.23
CA ARG A 317 -11.79 -13.70 2.99
C ARG A 317 -12.22 -14.93 3.78
N ARG A 318 -11.27 -15.75 4.26
CA ARG A 318 -11.56 -16.87 5.19
C ARG A 318 -11.69 -16.46 6.65
N GLY A 319 -11.41 -15.19 6.98
CA GLY A 319 -11.42 -14.69 8.35
C GLY A 319 -11.87 -13.24 8.42
N LEU A 320 -10.91 -12.33 8.59
CA LEU A 320 -11.11 -10.90 8.85
C LEU A 320 -12.10 -10.23 7.90
N LEU A 321 -12.03 -10.56 6.61
CA LEU A 321 -12.86 -9.97 5.58
C LEU A 321 -13.99 -10.90 5.13
N SER A 322 -14.27 -12.01 5.82
CA SER A 322 -15.43 -12.86 5.52
C SER A 322 -16.75 -12.09 5.62
N ASP A 323 -17.79 -12.50 4.90
CA ASP A 323 -19.08 -11.78 4.90
C ASP A 323 -19.66 -11.67 6.32
N ALA A 324 -19.51 -12.72 7.13
CA ALA A 324 -19.95 -12.72 8.52
C ALA A 324 -19.14 -11.74 9.38
N ALA A 325 -17.81 -11.70 9.23
CA ALA A 325 -16.96 -10.78 9.97
C ALA A 325 -17.23 -9.31 9.60
N LEU A 326 -17.37 -9.02 8.30
CA LEU A 326 -17.71 -7.69 7.80
C LEU A 326 -19.06 -7.20 8.33
N GLN A 327 -20.09 -8.05 8.29
CA GLN A 327 -21.40 -7.73 8.85
C GLN A 327 -21.35 -7.52 10.37
N THR A 328 -20.62 -8.38 11.08
CA THR A 328 -20.45 -8.27 12.54
C THR A 328 -19.82 -6.92 12.91
N ARG A 329 -18.80 -6.51 12.17
CA ARG A 329 -18.11 -5.22 12.40
C ARG A 329 -19.01 -4.02 12.11
N VAL A 330 -19.75 -4.03 11.00
CA VAL A 330 -20.74 -2.97 10.69
C VAL A 330 -21.77 -2.86 11.82
N ASN A 331 -22.28 -3.99 12.30
CA ASN A 331 -23.25 -3.99 13.40
C ASN A 331 -22.64 -3.45 14.70
N ALA A 332 -21.40 -3.83 15.03
CA ALA A 332 -20.71 -3.37 16.23
C ALA A 332 -20.47 -1.86 16.21
N LEU A 333 -20.09 -1.29 15.07
CA LEU A 333 -19.89 0.15 14.91
C LEU A 333 -21.21 0.93 14.94
N ALA A 334 -22.28 0.39 14.35
CA ALA A 334 -23.58 1.05 14.31
C ALA A 334 -24.32 0.98 15.66
N ALA A 335 -24.22 -0.13 16.40
CA ALA A 335 -24.99 -0.36 17.63
C ALA A 335 -24.98 0.82 18.62
N PRO A 336 -23.83 1.40 19.02
CA PRO A 336 -23.80 2.51 19.98
C PRO A 336 -24.40 3.81 19.45
N LEU A 337 -24.54 3.97 18.12
CA LEU A 337 -24.97 5.22 17.49
C LEU A 337 -26.49 5.34 17.34
N THR A 338 -27.28 4.30 17.63
CA THR A 338 -28.73 4.28 17.31
C THR A 338 -29.49 5.54 17.76
N ASN A 339 -29.29 5.98 19.00
CA ASN A 339 -29.97 7.16 19.54
C ASN A 339 -29.32 8.48 19.05
N ALA A 340 -28.00 8.53 19.00
CA ALA A 340 -27.26 9.71 18.57
C ALA A 340 -27.48 10.01 17.08
N ALA A 341 -27.64 8.97 16.25
CA ALA A 341 -27.96 9.09 14.83
C ALA A 341 -29.34 9.74 14.62
N GLN A 342 -30.35 9.37 15.42
CA GLN A 342 -31.66 10.01 15.36
C GLN A 342 -31.54 11.52 15.59
N ARG A 343 -30.82 11.95 16.64
CA ARG A 343 -30.57 13.37 16.91
C ARG A 343 -29.72 14.02 15.81
N ASN A 344 -28.70 13.33 15.30
CA ASN A 344 -27.86 13.82 14.21
C ASN A 344 -28.70 14.16 12.97
N PHE A 345 -29.64 13.29 12.56
CA PHE A 345 -30.47 13.54 11.39
C PHE A 345 -31.72 14.40 11.67
N GLN A 346 -32.08 14.64 12.93
CA GLN A 346 -32.97 15.74 13.31
C GLN A 346 -32.28 17.09 13.10
N ARG A 347 -31.00 17.21 13.47
CA ARG A 347 -30.19 18.41 13.24
C ARG A 347 -29.83 18.60 11.76
N TRP A 348 -29.48 17.52 11.07
CA TRP A 348 -29.02 17.50 9.68
C TRP A 348 -29.93 16.60 8.83
N PRO A 349 -31.10 17.07 8.37
CA PRO A 349 -32.12 16.24 7.72
C PRO A 349 -31.77 15.89 6.25
N ASN A 350 -30.70 15.13 6.05
CA ASN A 350 -30.14 14.83 4.72
C ASN A 350 -30.26 13.36 4.29
N LEU A 351 -30.92 12.49 5.07
CA LEU A 351 -31.00 11.03 4.81
C LEU A 351 -31.52 10.67 3.40
N THR A 352 -32.48 11.43 2.89
CA THR A 352 -33.12 11.21 1.59
C THR A 352 -32.55 12.09 0.47
N ALA A 353 -31.59 12.97 0.77
CA ALA A 353 -30.96 13.81 -0.25
C ALA A 353 -30.03 12.96 -1.14
N PRO A 354 -30.18 12.92 -2.47
CA PRO A 354 -29.29 12.11 -3.33
C PRO A 354 -27.86 12.67 -3.40
N THR A 355 -27.67 13.92 -2.98
CA THR A 355 -26.39 14.62 -2.94
C THR A 355 -26.25 15.33 -1.60
N VAL A 356 -25.07 15.29 -0.99
CA VAL A 356 -24.68 16.12 0.16
C VAL A 356 -23.47 16.94 -0.25
N SER A 357 -23.59 18.27 -0.17
CA SER A 357 -22.68 19.19 -0.87
C SER A 357 -22.67 18.87 -2.37
N PHE A 358 -21.53 18.41 -2.91
CA PHE A 358 -21.40 17.97 -4.31
C PHE A 358 -21.17 16.46 -4.46
N PHE A 359 -21.19 15.70 -3.37
CA PHE A 359 -20.97 14.25 -3.39
C PHE A 359 -22.29 13.50 -3.55
N ARG A 360 -22.31 12.50 -4.44
CA ARG A 360 -23.44 11.58 -4.53
C ARG A 360 -23.46 10.67 -3.32
N THR A 361 -24.65 10.48 -2.77
CA THR A 361 -24.85 9.68 -1.55
C THR A 361 -26.06 8.78 -1.73
N PRO A 362 -26.05 7.56 -1.15
CA PRO A 362 -27.23 6.72 -1.13
C PRO A 362 -28.36 7.38 -0.33
N THR A 363 -29.59 7.02 -0.68
CA THR A 363 -30.80 7.53 -0.02
C THR A 363 -31.51 6.41 0.72
N SER A 364 -32.00 6.72 1.91
CA SER A 364 -32.88 5.84 2.68
C SER A 364 -33.75 6.70 3.60
N PRO A 365 -35.01 6.33 3.87
CA PRO A 365 -35.86 7.09 4.80
C PRO A 365 -35.40 7.00 6.26
N THR A 366 -34.53 6.04 6.60
CA THR A 366 -34.03 5.84 7.96
C THR A 366 -32.51 5.72 7.98
N TRP A 367 -31.91 6.02 9.13
CA TRP A 367 -30.48 5.81 9.31
C TRP A 367 -30.10 4.33 9.26
N GLN A 368 -30.90 3.43 9.84
CA GLN A 368 -30.69 1.99 9.75
C GLN A 368 -30.66 1.51 8.29
N GLY A 369 -31.48 2.09 7.43
CA GLY A 369 -31.43 1.80 6.01
C GLY A 369 -30.17 2.34 5.32
N GLN A 370 -29.58 3.46 5.78
CA GLN A 370 -28.24 3.90 5.31
C GLN A 370 -27.14 2.89 5.66
N VAL A 371 -27.16 2.37 6.90
CA VAL A 371 -26.23 1.32 7.36
C VAL A 371 -26.41 0.04 6.53
N GLN A 372 -27.66 -0.32 6.21
CA GLN A 372 -27.96 -1.46 5.33
C GLN A 372 -27.42 -1.24 3.91
N VAL A 373 -27.64 -0.07 3.30
CA VAL A 373 -27.14 0.22 1.94
C VAL A 373 -25.61 0.11 1.89
N MET A 374 -24.90 0.66 2.88
CA MET A 374 -23.44 0.54 2.97
C MET A 374 -23.00 -0.93 3.03
N ARG A 375 -23.64 -1.73 3.90
CA ARG A 375 -23.34 -3.16 4.07
C ARG A 375 -23.60 -3.96 2.79
N ASP A 376 -24.76 -3.76 2.16
CA ASP A 376 -25.13 -4.49 0.94
C ASP A 376 -24.23 -4.10 -0.24
N TRP A 377 -23.79 -2.85 -0.30
CA TRP A 377 -22.79 -2.41 -1.26
C TRP A 377 -21.44 -3.10 -1.01
N MET A 378 -20.95 -3.09 0.24
CA MET A 378 -19.67 -3.70 0.63
C MET A 378 -19.64 -5.20 0.31
N LEU A 379 -20.70 -5.94 0.62
CA LEU A 379 -20.76 -7.38 0.35
C LEU A 379 -20.79 -7.67 -1.15
N ARG A 380 -21.51 -6.88 -1.95
CA ARG A 380 -21.48 -7.01 -3.43
C ARG A 380 -20.11 -6.67 -4.00
N ARG A 381 -19.39 -5.70 -3.42
CA ARG A 381 -18.01 -5.37 -3.80
C ARG A 381 -17.06 -6.51 -3.46
N ALA A 382 -17.14 -7.07 -2.27
CA ALA A 382 -16.36 -8.24 -1.88
C ALA A 382 -16.63 -9.44 -2.81
N ALA A 383 -17.90 -9.70 -3.16
CA ALA A 383 -18.27 -10.74 -4.11
C ALA A 383 -17.69 -10.50 -5.52
N TRP A 384 -17.61 -9.24 -5.97
CA TRP A 384 -16.93 -8.93 -7.23
C TRP A 384 -15.42 -9.17 -7.15
N LEU A 385 -14.78 -8.79 -6.04
CA LEU A 385 -13.37 -9.08 -5.79
C LEU A 385 -13.11 -10.60 -5.68
N ASP A 386 -14.08 -11.38 -5.23
CA ASP A 386 -14.05 -12.86 -5.23
C ASP A 386 -14.29 -13.49 -6.60
N SER A 387 -14.59 -12.70 -7.64
CA SER A 387 -14.79 -13.20 -9.00
C SER A 387 -13.47 -13.39 -9.75
N THR A 388 -13.51 -14.07 -10.91
CA THR A 388 -12.36 -14.19 -11.81
C THR A 388 -11.92 -12.87 -12.44
N ALA A 389 -12.79 -11.86 -12.48
CA ALA A 389 -12.42 -10.49 -12.84
C ALA A 389 -11.68 -9.75 -11.71
N GLY A 390 -11.80 -10.26 -10.48
CA GLY A 390 -11.13 -9.79 -9.27
C GLY A 390 -9.93 -10.66 -8.88
N TRP A 391 -9.77 -10.85 -7.57
CA TRP A 391 -8.80 -11.74 -6.94
C TRP A 391 -9.35 -13.15 -6.65
N GLY A 392 -10.49 -13.52 -7.24
CA GLY A 392 -11.10 -14.84 -7.11
C GLY A 392 -10.49 -15.95 -7.97
N GLY A 393 -9.69 -15.60 -8.98
CA GLY A 393 -9.03 -16.58 -9.84
C GLY A 393 -8.00 -17.43 -9.08
N SER A 394 -7.58 -18.55 -9.66
CA SER A 394 -6.50 -19.38 -9.11
C SER A 394 -5.21 -18.57 -8.96
N VAL A 395 -4.55 -18.61 -7.81
CA VAL A 395 -3.17 -18.10 -7.70
C VAL A 395 -2.33 -18.93 -8.66
N THR A 396 -1.72 -18.30 -9.66
CA THR A 396 -0.79 -19.01 -10.54
C THR A 396 0.49 -19.22 -9.73
N THR A 397 0.67 -20.41 -9.18
CA THR A 397 1.96 -20.81 -8.63
C THR A 397 2.98 -20.83 -9.77
N PRO A 398 4.11 -20.10 -9.66
CA PRO A 398 5.31 -20.53 -10.36
C PRO A 398 5.56 -22.00 -10.01
N PRO A 399 6.02 -22.85 -10.95
CA PRO A 399 6.28 -24.25 -10.66
C PRO A 399 7.18 -24.37 -9.41
N PRO A 400 6.93 -25.36 -8.53
CA PRO A 400 7.61 -25.45 -7.24
C PRO A 400 9.12 -25.56 -7.44
N THR A 401 9.88 -24.60 -6.91
CA THR A 401 11.30 -24.81 -6.63
C THR A 401 11.39 -25.72 -5.41
N THR A 402 11.55 -27.02 -5.65
CA THR A 402 11.88 -27.99 -4.60
C THR A 402 13.20 -27.59 -3.94
N PRO A 403 13.25 -27.43 -2.60
CA PRO A 403 14.52 -27.39 -1.89
C PRO A 403 15.31 -28.68 -2.17
N PRO A 404 16.64 -28.64 -2.36
CA PRO A 404 17.44 -29.84 -2.48
C PRO A 404 17.28 -30.73 -1.24
N PRO A 405 17.30 -32.07 -1.37
CA PRO A 405 17.27 -32.98 -0.22
C PRO A 405 18.41 -32.65 0.74
N THR A 406 18.11 -32.54 2.04
CA THR A 406 19.12 -32.46 3.10
C THR A 406 19.69 -33.85 3.39
N THR A 407 20.52 -34.34 2.48
CA THR A 407 21.51 -35.37 2.82
C THR A 407 22.82 -34.66 3.20
N PRO A 408 23.49 -35.06 4.31
CA PRO A 408 24.79 -34.49 4.67
C PRO A 408 25.78 -34.64 3.50
N PRO A 409 26.56 -33.61 3.14
CA PRO A 409 27.49 -33.72 2.03
C PRO A 409 28.65 -34.65 2.41
N PRO A 410 29.12 -35.52 1.50
CA PRO A 410 30.46 -36.08 1.62
C PRO A 410 31.47 -34.94 1.50
N THR A 411 32.46 -34.93 2.39
CA THR A 411 33.58 -33.98 2.35
C THR A 411 34.46 -34.26 1.13
N THR A 412 34.61 -33.28 0.25
CA THR A 412 35.56 -33.31 -0.88
C THR A 412 36.24 -31.94 -1.06
N PRO A 413 37.46 -31.92 -1.66
CA PRO A 413 38.56 -31.00 -1.34
C PRO A 413 38.50 -29.62 -2.04
N PRO A 414 39.45 -28.70 -1.77
CA PRO A 414 39.48 -27.31 -2.25
C PRO A 414 39.51 -27.15 -3.79
N PRO A 415 39.22 -25.93 -4.30
CA PRO A 415 38.63 -25.70 -5.62
C PRO A 415 39.64 -25.80 -6.77
N SER A 416 39.23 -26.47 -7.86
CA SER A 416 39.85 -26.35 -9.18
C SER A 416 39.25 -25.18 -9.95
N ALA A 417 40.08 -24.45 -10.70
CA ALA A 417 39.64 -23.50 -11.71
C ALA A 417 38.66 -24.18 -12.68
N GLY A 418 37.41 -23.76 -12.67
CA GLY A 418 36.34 -24.34 -13.49
C GLY A 418 35.26 -23.31 -13.77
N CYS A 419 34.35 -23.65 -14.69
CA CYS A 419 33.16 -22.86 -14.98
C CYS A 419 31.91 -23.65 -14.62
N THR A 420 30.81 -22.94 -14.42
CA THR A 420 29.47 -23.53 -14.35
C THR A 420 28.63 -23.00 -15.50
N ALA A 421 27.61 -23.76 -15.91
CA ALA A 421 26.67 -23.32 -16.94
C ALA A 421 25.24 -23.65 -16.53
N THR A 422 24.30 -22.74 -16.81
CA THR A 422 22.86 -22.91 -16.56
C THR A 422 22.08 -22.76 -17.86
N TYR A 423 21.05 -23.58 -18.05
CA TYR A 423 20.20 -23.61 -19.25
C TYR A 423 18.79 -23.10 -18.94
N ALA A 424 18.23 -22.26 -19.81
CA ALA A 424 16.85 -21.81 -19.74
C ALA A 424 16.17 -21.89 -21.12
N VAL A 425 14.90 -22.28 -21.16
CA VAL A 425 14.03 -22.09 -22.33
C VAL A 425 13.35 -20.74 -22.17
N THR A 426 13.66 -19.77 -23.03
CA THR A 426 13.19 -18.38 -22.89
C THR A 426 11.92 -18.09 -23.70
N SER A 427 11.66 -18.89 -24.75
CA SER A 427 10.44 -18.83 -25.55
C SER A 427 10.17 -20.19 -26.20
N GLN A 428 8.90 -20.49 -26.49
CA GLN A 428 8.50 -21.72 -27.19
C GLN A 428 7.31 -21.46 -28.12
N TRP A 429 7.27 -22.17 -29.25
CA TRP A 429 6.19 -22.17 -30.23
C TRP A 429 5.99 -23.57 -30.80
N THR A 430 4.93 -23.78 -31.58
CA THR A 430 4.67 -25.07 -32.20
C THR A 430 5.84 -25.49 -33.08
N GLY A 431 6.54 -26.56 -32.71
CA GLY A 431 7.68 -27.13 -33.44
C GLY A 431 9.06 -26.53 -33.11
N GLY A 432 9.16 -25.51 -32.23
CA GLY A 432 10.45 -24.89 -31.91
C GLY A 432 10.50 -24.13 -30.59
N PHE A 433 11.71 -23.77 -30.17
CA PHE A 433 11.96 -23.05 -28.93
C PHE A 433 13.22 -22.20 -29.00
N GLN A 434 13.34 -21.24 -28.10
CA GLN A 434 14.56 -20.47 -27.86
C GLN A 434 15.20 -20.91 -26.54
N GLY A 435 16.46 -21.31 -26.60
CA GLY A 435 17.28 -21.65 -25.44
C GLY A 435 18.32 -20.56 -25.15
N GLU A 436 18.60 -20.32 -23.88
CA GLU A 436 19.70 -19.48 -23.40
C GLU A 436 20.57 -20.29 -22.43
N VAL A 437 21.89 -20.16 -22.58
CA VAL A 437 22.87 -20.76 -21.68
C VAL A 437 23.75 -19.68 -21.11
N ARG A 438 23.79 -19.58 -19.79
CA ARG A 438 24.66 -18.67 -19.04
C ARG A 438 25.86 -19.44 -18.51
N VAL A 439 27.07 -18.98 -18.80
CA VAL A 439 28.34 -19.53 -18.33
C VAL A 439 28.92 -18.61 -17.29
N THR A 440 29.36 -19.13 -16.16
CA THR A 440 29.96 -18.35 -15.06
C THR A 440 31.34 -18.93 -14.72
N ALA A 441 32.35 -18.06 -14.65
CA ALA A 441 33.67 -18.44 -14.18
C ALA A 441 33.61 -18.72 -12.66
N GLY A 442 34.35 -19.74 -12.21
CA GLY A 442 34.50 -20.03 -10.79
C GLY A 442 35.36 -18.99 -10.08
N THR A 443 36.15 -19.43 -9.10
CA THR A 443 36.98 -18.54 -8.28
C THR A 443 38.25 -18.04 -8.98
N SER A 444 38.49 -18.43 -10.23
CA SER A 444 39.61 -17.97 -11.06
C SER A 444 39.10 -17.44 -12.40
N ALA A 445 39.80 -16.47 -12.96
CA ALA A 445 39.52 -16.01 -14.31
C ALA A 445 39.76 -17.14 -15.32
N ILE A 446 38.96 -17.16 -16.38
CA ILE A 446 39.05 -18.14 -17.47
C ILE A 446 39.22 -17.42 -18.80
N SER A 447 39.88 -18.04 -19.77
CA SER A 447 40.09 -17.46 -21.11
C SER A 447 39.18 -18.09 -22.16
N ASN A 448 38.79 -19.35 -21.94
CA ASN A 448 37.89 -20.08 -22.82
C ASN A 448 36.91 -20.92 -22.00
N TRP A 449 35.74 -21.18 -22.58
CA TRP A 449 34.75 -22.08 -22.00
C TRP A 449 34.16 -23.00 -23.07
N THR A 450 33.82 -24.22 -22.66
CA THR A 450 33.12 -25.20 -23.47
C THR A 450 32.01 -25.81 -22.64
N VAL A 451 30.78 -25.71 -23.15
CA VAL A 451 29.59 -26.28 -22.53
C VAL A 451 29.10 -27.46 -23.37
N THR A 452 28.84 -28.59 -22.74
CA THR A 452 28.33 -29.80 -23.40
C THR A 452 27.08 -30.29 -22.69
N TRP A 453 26.08 -30.72 -23.46
CA TRP A 453 24.86 -31.35 -22.95
C TRP A 453 24.28 -32.35 -23.93
N ALA A 454 23.35 -33.18 -23.48
CA ALA A 454 22.62 -34.11 -24.34
C ALA A 454 21.11 -33.86 -24.25
N PHE A 455 20.43 -33.80 -25.40
CA PHE A 455 18.96 -33.79 -25.43
C PHE A 455 18.40 -35.21 -25.21
N ALA A 456 17.28 -35.32 -24.50
CA ALA A 456 16.61 -36.60 -24.22
C ALA A 456 15.90 -37.23 -25.44
N GLY A 457 16.01 -36.61 -26.63
CA GLY A 457 15.37 -37.02 -27.87
C GLY A 457 14.35 -35.99 -28.37
N GLY A 458 14.07 -35.98 -29.67
CA GLY A 458 13.08 -35.07 -30.27
C GLY A 458 13.41 -33.57 -30.20
N GLN A 459 14.67 -33.21 -29.91
CA GLN A 459 15.18 -31.84 -29.90
C GLN A 459 16.49 -31.73 -30.69
N SER A 460 16.69 -30.62 -31.39
CA SER A 460 17.95 -30.28 -32.07
C SER A 460 18.18 -28.77 -32.08
N VAL A 461 19.44 -28.34 -32.18
CA VAL A 461 19.77 -26.91 -32.37
C VAL A 461 19.77 -26.59 -33.86
N ALA A 462 19.01 -25.57 -34.26
CA ALA A 462 18.91 -25.12 -35.65
C ALA A 462 19.84 -23.93 -35.96
N GLN A 463 19.92 -22.96 -35.04
CA GLN A 463 20.76 -21.78 -35.17
C GLN A 463 21.23 -21.33 -33.79
N ALA A 464 22.46 -20.82 -33.67
CA ALA A 464 22.99 -20.26 -32.42
C ALA A 464 23.66 -18.90 -32.66
N TRP A 465 23.77 -18.10 -31.61
CA TRP A 465 24.50 -16.84 -31.59
C TRP A 465 25.33 -16.75 -30.31
N ASN A 466 26.38 -15.91 -30.32
CA ASN A 466 27.35 -15.75 -29.22
C ASN A 466 28.08 -17.05 -28.81
N ALA A 467 28.01 -18.12 -29.61
CA ALA A 467 28.75 -19.35 -29.42
C ALA A 467 28.90 -20.09 -30.75
N THR A 468 29.96 -20.88 -30.90
CA THR A 468 30.06 -21.88 -31.96
C THR A 468 29.47 -23.19 -31.44
N VAL A 469 28.37 -23.65 -32.04
CA VAL A 469 27.63 -24.83 -31.58
C VAL A 469 27.73 -25.96 -32.61
N THR A 470 28.10 -27.15 -32.15
CA THR A 470 28.13 -28.39 -32.94
C THR A 470 27.27 -29.45 -32.29
N SER A 471 26.52 -30.22 -33.08
CA SER A 471 25.70 -31.33 -32.58
C SER A 471 26.15 -32.65 -33.21
N GLN A 472 26.36 -33.68 -32.39
CA GLN A 472 26.65 -35.05 -32.81
C GLN A 472 25.66 -36.00 -32.13
N GLY A 473 24.72 -36.55 -32.91
CA GLY A 473 23.58 -37.28 -32.34
C GLY A 473 22.75 -36.38 -31.42
N SER A 474 22.49 -36.82 -30.20
CA SER A 474 21.80 -36.04 -29.17
C SER A 474 22.72 -35.09 -28.38
N THR A 475 24.04 -35.18 -28.56
CA THR A 475 25.01 -34.38 -27.81
C THR A 475 25.30 -33.07 -28.53
N VAL A 476 25.17 -31.96 -27.80
CA VAL A 476 25.48 -30.61 -28.26
C VAL A 476 26.68 -30.09 -27.49
N THR A 477 27.62 -29.48 -28.21
CA THR A 477 28.77 -28.79 -27.64
C THR A 477 28.81 -27.36 -28.14
N ALA A 478 28.87 -26.40 -27.22
CA ALA A 478 28.99 -24.98 -27.47
C ALA A 478 30.33 -24.46 -26.95
N ARG A 479 31.06 -23.72 -27.78
CA ARG A 479 32.33 -23.06 -27.42
C ARG A 479 32.21 -21.55 -27.55
N ASN A 480 32.97 -20.83 -26.73
CA ASN A 480 33.03 -19.37 -26.81
C ASN A 480 33.47 -18.89 -28.21
N VAL A 481 33.00 -17.70 -28.57
CA VAL A 481 33.55 -16.93 -29.69
C VAL A 481 34.64 -15.98 -29.17
N ALA A 482 35.37 -15.32 -30.06
CA ALA A 482 36.58 -14.58 -29.71
C ALA A 482 36.39 -13.51 -28.61
N TYR A 483 35.22 -12.86 -28.55
CA TYR A 483 34.98 -11.73 -27.63
C TYR A 483 34.37 -12.12 -26.28
N ASN A 484 33.92 -13.36 -26.07
CA ASN A 484 33.18 -13.74 -24.86
C ASN A 484 33.76 -14.95 -24.11
N GLY A 485 34.99 -15.37 -24.44
CA GLY A 485 35.70 -16.43 -23.71
C GLY A 485 36.30 -15.96 -22.39
N ALA A 486 36.86 -14.75 -22.38
CA ALA A 486 37.56 -14.19 -21.22
C ALA A 486 36.57 -13.68 -20.16
N LEU A 487 36.57 -14.30 -18.98
CA LEU A 487 35.74 -13.93 -17.84
C LEU A 487 36.61 -13.80 -16.59
N GLY A 488 36.45 -12.70 -15.85
CA GLY A 488 37.01 -12.58 -14.50
C GLY A 488 36.38 -13.59 -13.53
N ALA A 489 37.01 -13.83 -12.38
CA ALA A 489 36.46 -14.71 -11.35
C ALA A 489 35.03 -14.29 -10.96
N GLY A 490 34.08 -15.22 -10.95
CA GLY A 490 32.67 -14.97 -10.69
C GLY A 490 31.88 -14.24 -11.79
N ALA A 491 32.53 -13.79 -12.88
CA ALA A 491 31.85 -13.13 -13.98
C ALA A 491 31.10 -14.13 -14.88
N SER A 492 30.04 -13.66 -15.54
CA SER A 492 29.23 -14.49 -16.44
C SER A 492 29.14 -13.92 -17.86
N THR A 493 28.91 -14.81 -18.83
CA THR A 493 28.44 -14.49 -20.18
C THR A 493 27.24 -15.37 -20.53
N ALA A 494 26.54 -15.05 -21.63
CA ALA A 494 25.45 -15.87 -22.12
C ALA A 494 25.49 -16.01 -23.65
N PHE A 495 25.01 -17.15 -24.12
CA PHE A 495 24.74 -17.41 -25.53
C PHE A 495 23.34 -17.99 -25.70
N GLY A 496 22.79 -17.86 -26.89
CA GLY A 496 21.43 -18.34 -27.18
C GLY A 496 21.36 -19.12 -28.47
N PHE A 497 20.27 -19.86 -28.64
CA PHE A 497 20.01 -20.64 -29.83
C PHE A 497 18.51 -20.84 -30.08
N LEU A 498 18.14 -21.07 -31.33
CA LEU A 498 16.85 -21.61 -31.73
C LEU A 498 16.98 -23.13 -31.87
N GLY A 499 16.09 -23.86 -31.21
CA GLY A 499 15.97 -25.31 -31.31
C GLY A 499 14.65 -25.73 -31.96
N SER A 500 14.64 -26.90 -32.57
CA SER A 500 13.41 -27.58 -32.98
C SER A 500 12.99 -28.57 -31.90
N SER A 501 11.69 -28.80 -31.72
CA SER A 501 11.20 -29.84 -30.81
C SER A 501 9.92 -30.51 -31.29
N THR A 502 9.82 -31.82 -31.14
CA THR A 502 8.61 -32.62 -31.40
C THR A 502 7.72 -32.79 -30.15
N GLY A 503 8.05 -32.14 -29.03
CA GLY A 503 7.34 -32.22 -27.76
C GLY A 503 7.61 -30.97 -26.91
N THR A 504 7.40 -31.06 -25.59
CA THR A 504 7.79 -29.98 -24.68
C THR A 504 9.32 -29.95 -24.53
N PRO A 505 10.01 -28.83 -24.81
CA PRO A 505 11.47 -28.75 -24.70
C PRO A 505 11.95 -29.04 -23.28
N SER A 506 12.86 -30.00 -23.13
CA SER A 506 13.48 -30.33 -21.85
C SER A 506 14.68 -29.43 -21.53
N THR A 507 15.01 -29.28 -20.25
CA THR A 507 16.21 -28.58 -19.76
C THR A 507 17.30 -29.59 -19.41
N PRO A 508 18.32 -29.79 -20.26
CA PRO A 508 19.34 -30.80 -20.06
C PRO A 508 20.36 -30.38 -19.00
N THR A 509 21.01 -31.37 -18.37
CA THR A 509 22.17 -31.11 -17.50
C THR A 509 23.35 -30.66 -18.34
N LEU A 510 23.97 -29.54 -17.96
CA LEU A 510 25.14 -28.99 -18.63
C LEU A 510 26.43 -29.42 -17.92
N THR A 511 27.46 -29.74 -18.70
CA THR A 511 28.84 -29.82 -18.23
C THR A 511 29.61 -28.63 -18.77
N CYS A 512 30.37 -27.93 -17.93
CA CYS A 512 31.19 -26.80 -18.34
C CYS A 512 32.67 -27.10 -18.05
N THR A 513 33.52 -26.85 -19.03
CA THR A 513 34.98 -26.92 -18.89
C THR A 513 35.59 -25.59 -19.31
N ALA A 514 36.64 -25.17 -18.61
CA ALA A 514 37.31 -23.90 -18.85
C ALA A 514 38.83 -24.06 -18.79
N SER A 515 39.54 -23.14 -19.44
CA SER A 515 41.01 -23.06 -19.48
C SER A 515 41.52 -21.66 -19.29
#